data_AF-A0A8S2SM42-F1
#
_entry.id   AF-A0A8S2SM42-F1
#
_cell.length_a   1.000
_cell.length_b   1.000
_cell.length_c   1.000
_cell.angle_alpha   90.00
_cell.angle_beta   90.00
_cell.angle_gamma   90.00
#
_symmetry.space_group_name_H-M   'P 1'
#
loop_
_entity.id
_entity.type
_entity.pdbx_description
1 polymer ?
#
loop_
_entity_poly.entity_id
_entity_poly.type
_entity_poly.pdbx_seq_one_letter_code
_entity_poly.pdbx_strand_id
1 'polypeptide(L)' 'EKRYWRRYIYIWINYALFEELEAEDIERTREVYKACINLIPHKKFTFAKIWLYYAHFEIRQKELGSVRKILVSILKI' A
#
# COMPACT_ATOMS: atom_id res chain seq x y z
N GLU A 1 9.02 -8.41 -18.45
CA GLU A 1 8.95 -7.24 -17.55
C GLU A 1 7.83 -7.28 -16.50
N LYS A 2 6.53 -7.44 -16.84
CA LYS A 2 5.41 -7.40 -15.86
C LYS A 2 5.52 -8.40 -14.69
N ARG A 3 6.22 -9.53 -14.86
CA ARG A 3 6.37 -10.58 -13.83
C ARG A 3 7.30 -10.15 -12.67
N TYR A 4 8.29 -9.31 -12.95
CA TYR A 4 9.23 -8.81 -11.93
C TYR A 4 8.54 -7.83 -10.97
N TRP A 5 7.70 -6.95 -11.51
CA TRP A 5 6.91 -6.02 -10.71
C TRP A 5 5.93 -6.71 -9.76
N ARG A 6 5.32 -7.83 -10.16
CA ARG A 6 4.48 -8.61 -9.23
C ARG A 6 5.29 -9.11 -8.04
N ARG A 7 6.44 -9.77 -8.27
CA ARG A 7 7.31 -10.26 -7.19
C ARG A 7 7.79 -9.11 -6.29
N TYR A 8 8.17 -8.01 -6.91
CA TYR A 8 8.63 -6.83 -6.20
C TYR A 8 7.54 -6.25 -5.28
N ILE A 9 6.30 -6.12 -5.76
CA ILE A 9 5.16 -5.67 -4.95
C ILE A 9 4.85 -6.64 -3.81
N TYR A 10 4.98 -7.95 -4.03
CA TYR A 10 4.81 -8.94 -2.96
C TYR A 10 5.85 -8.79 -1.84
N ILE A 11 7.10 -8.44 -2.18
CA ILE A 11 8.14 -8.15 -1.17
C ILE A 11 7.73 -6.94 -0.33
N TRP A 12 7.25 -5.86 -0.98
CA TRP A 12 6.76 -4.68 -0.26
C TRP A 12 5.56 -4.98 0.63
N ILE A 13 4.61 -5.80 0.17
CA ILE A 13 3.45 -6.21 0.97
C ILE A 13 3.89 -7.02 2.19
N ASN A 14 4.78 -7.99 2.00
CA ASN A 14 5.29 -8.80 3.11
C ASN A 14 6.10 -7.95 4.11
N TYR A 15 6.85 -6.98 3.61
CA TYR A 15 7.60 -6.06 4.48
C TYR A 15 6.66 -5.16 5.29
N ALA A 16 5.63 -4.59 4.67
CA ALA A 16 4.63 -3.81 5.39
C ALA A 16 3.85 -4.65 6.43
N LEU A 17 3.55 -5.92 6.11
CA LEU A 17 2.94 -6.87 7.05
C LEU A 17 3.85 -7.19 8.23
N PHE A 18 5.16 -7.36 7.99
CA PHE A 18 6.14 -7.60 9.05
C PHE A 18 6.27 -6.40 9.98
N GLU A 19 6.35 -5.19 9.42
CA GLU A 19 6.40 -3.96 10.23
C GLU A 19 5.11 -3.76 11.05
N GLU A 20 3.95 -4.14 10.51
CA GLU A 20 2.66 -4.06 11.20
C GLU A 20 2.50 -5.11 12.32
N LEU A 21 2.86 -6.37 12.05
CA LEU A 21 2.60 -7.50 12.96
C LEU A 21 3.72 -7.72 13.97
N GLU A 22 4.97 -7.52 13.55
CA GLU A 22 6.15 -7.91 14.34
C GLU A 22 6.83 -6.72 14.99
N ALA A 23 6.97 -5.61 14.25
CA ALA A 23 7.57 -4.38 14.78
C ALA A 23 6.56 -3.51 15.52
N GLU A 24 5.26 -3.71 15.29
CA GLU A 24 4.13 -2.92 15.80
C GLU A 24 4.27 -1.40 15.54
N ASP A 25 5.11 -1.01 14.56
CA ASP A 25 5.37 0.38 14.21
C ASP A 25 4.43 0.83 13.09
N ILE A 26 3.32 1.42 13.53
CA ILE A 26 2.24 1.91 12.68
C ILE A 26 2.73 3.05 11.76
N GLU A 27 3.54 3.96 12.29
CA GLU A 27 3.99 5.14 11.55
C GLU A 27 4.93 4.72 10.42
N ARG A 28 5.85 3.80 10.72
CA ARG A 28 6.75 3.21 9.74
C ARG A 28 6.01 2.39 8.69
N THR A 29 5.03 1.60 9.09
CA THR A 29 4.16 0.85 8.16
C THR A 29 3.49 1.77 7.15
N ARG A 30 2.99 2.94 7.59
CA ARG A 30 2.39 3.96 6.72
C ARG A 30 3.39 4.53 5.71
N GLU A 31 4.62 4.79 6.13
CA GLU A 31 5.70 5.24 5.25
C GLU A 31 6.05 4.20 4.19
N VAL A 32 6.12 2.93 4.56
CA VAL A 32 6.38 1.80 3.65
C VAL A 32 5.31 1.73 2.56
N TYR A 33 4.01 1.84 2.91
CA TYR A 33 2.93 1.86 1.92
C TYR A 33 3.02 3.07 0.98
N LYS A 34 3.31 4.28 1.50
CA LYS A 34 3.50 5.49 0.70
C LYS A 34 4.68 5.36 -0.26
N ALA A 35 5.81 4.83 0.22
CA ALA A 35 6.99 4.57 -0.60
C ALA A 35 6.69 3.57 -1.73
N CYS A 36 5.99 2.48 -1.41
CA CYS A 36 5.57 1.49 -2.40
C CYS A 36 4.68 2.10 -3.49
N ILE A 37 3.72 2.94 -3.12
CA ILE A 37 2.83 3.62 -4.06
C ILE A 37 3.63 4.55 -4.99
N ASN A 38 4.49 5.40 -4.45
CA ASN A 38 5.31 6.34 -5.23
C ASN A 38 6.26 5.65 -6.21
N LEU A 39 6.71 4.44 -5.88
CA LEU A 39 7.64 3.67 -6.67
C LEU A 39 6.97 2.97 -7.88
N ILE A 40 5.64 2.76 -7.83
CA ILE A 40 4.90 2.10 -8.91
C ILE A 40 4.69 3.10 -10.05
N PRO A 41 5.19 2.81 -11.28
CA PRO A 41 4.92 3.67 -12.42
C PRO A 41 3.45 3.53 -12.88
N HIS A 42 2.57 4.37 -12.30
CA HIS A 42 1.13 4.40 -12.53
C HIS A 42 0.72 4.57 -14.01
N LYS A 43 1.61 5.10 -14.86
CA LYS A 43 1.39 5.26 -16.31
C LYS A 43 1.48 3.96 -17.11
N LYS A 44 2.14 2.91 -16.59
CA LYS A 44 2.36 1.64 -17.31
C LYS A 44 1.50 0.51 -16.78
N PHE A 45 1.28 0.46 -15.47
CA PHE A 45 0.36 -0.48 -14.84
C PHE A 45 -0.02 0.03 -13.44
N THR A 46 -1.23 -0.28 -13.03
CA THR A 46 -1.75 0.06 -11.71
C THR A 46 -2.01 -1.24 -10.96
N PHE A 47 -1.64 -1.28 -9.68
CA PHE A 47 -1.77 -2.48 -8.86
C PHE A 47 -2.82 -2.23 -7.78
N ALA A 48 -4.11 -2.37 -8.13
CA ALA A 48 -5.23 -2.09 -7.23
C ALA A 48 -5.10 -2.78 -5.85
N LYS A 49 -4.45 -3.95 -5.82
CA LYS A 49 -4.23 -4.74 -4.60
C LYS A 49 -3.42 -4.00 -3.53
N ILE A 50 -2.39 -3.22 -3.89
CA ILE A 50 -1.57 -2.47 -2.90
C ILE A 50 -2.40 -1.39 -2.22
N TRP A 51 -3.25 -0.70 -2.99
CA TRP A 51 -4.13 0.35 -2.50
C TRP A 51 -5.22 -0.20 -1.59
N LEU A 52 -5.76 -1.38 -1.92
CA LEU A 52 -6.68 -2.12 -1.07
C LEU A 52 -6.03 -2.47 0.28
N TYR A 53 -4.81 -3.01 0.26
CA TYR A 53 -4.08 -3.30 1.50
C TYR A 53 -3.82 -2.04 2.34
N TYR A 54 -3.44 -0.93 1.69
CA TYR A 54 -3.23 0.33 2.39
C TYR A 54 -4.53 0.89 2.99
N ALA A 55 -5.65 0.80 2.27
CA ALA A 55 -6.96 1.17 2.82
C ALA A 55 -7.36 0.27 4.01
N HIS A 56 -7.16 -1.04 3.92
CA HIS A 56 -7.41 -1.96 5.04
C HIS A 56 -6.54 -1.66 6.26
N PHE A 57 -5.27 -1.29 6.05
CA PHE A 57 -4.39 -0.84 7.11
C PHE A 57 -4.92 0.43 7.79
N GLU A 58 -5.24 1.48 7.02
CA GLU A 58 -5.77 2.74 7.60
C GLU A 58 -7.15 2.53 8.29
N ILE A 59 -7.96 1.55 7.85
CA ILE A 59 -9.18 1.13 8.57
C ILE A 59 -8.84 0.51 9.93
N ARG A 60 -7.83 -0.36 10.01
CA ARG A 60 -7.37 -0.95 11.29
C ARG A 60 -6.83 0.12 12.24
N GLN A 61 -6.15 1.13 11.70
CA GLN A 61 -5.65 2.29 12.44
C GLN A 61 -6.74 3.32 12.79
N LYS A 62 -8.00 3.08 12.40
CA LYS A 62 -9.17 3.95 12.62
C LYS A 62 -9.07 5.34 11.96
N GLU A 63 -8.19 5.51 10.99
CA GLU A 63 -7.96 6.75 10.24
C GLU A 63 -8.91 6.85 9.03
N LEU A 64 -10.21 6.97 9.31
CA LEU A 64 -11.28 6.98 8.29
C LEU A 64 -11.14 8.12 7.25
N GLY A 65 -10.55 9.25 7.64
CA GLY A 65 -10.30 10.38 6.75
C GLY A 65 -9.29 10.05 5.65
N SER A 66 -8.24 9.31 6.00
CA SER A 66 -7.20 8.84 5.08
C SER A 66 -7.75 7.77 4.14
N VAL A 67 -8.54 6.82 4.66
CA VAL A 67 -9.21 5.75 3.89
C VAL A 67 -10.04 6.31 2.75
N ARG A 68 -10.85 7.36 3.00
CA ARG A 68 -11.71 7.95 1.97
C ARG A 68 -10.89 8.57 0.83
N LYS A 69 -9.78 9.25 1.14
CA LYS A 69 -8.89 9.82 0.12
C LYS A 69 -8.26 8.73 -0.74
N ILE A 70 -7.80 7.64 -0.10
CA ILE A 70 -7.20 6.49 -0.77
C ILE A 70 -8.21 5.82 -1.70
N LEU A 71 -9.44 5.57 -1.24
CA LEU A 71 -10.52 4.99 -2.04
C LEU A 71 -10.91 5.85 -3.25
N VAL A 72 -11.00 7.17 -3.07
CA VAL A 72 -11.27 8.08 -4.18
C VAL A 72 -10.14 8.06 -5.20
N SER A 73 -8.88 7.97 -4.76
CA SER A 73 -7.74 7.83 -5.66
C SER A 73 -7.77 6.52 -6.44
N ILE A 74 -8.19 5.41 -5.83
CA ILE A 74 -8.36 4.12 -6.53
C ILE A 74 -9.41 4.23 -7.65
N LEU A 75 -10.54 4.88 -7.39
CA LEU A 75 -11.62 5.05 -8.39
C LEU A 75 -11.25 5.98 -9.55
N LYS A 76 -10.21 6.81 -9.40
CA LYS A 76 -9.72 7.74 -10.42
C LYS A 76 -8.63 7.16 -11.33
N ILE A 77 -8.07 6.01 -10.96
CA ILE A 77 -6.97 5.31 -11.65
C ILE A 77 -7.56 4.22 -12.54
#